data_AF-A0AAW3BYB2-F1
#
_entry.id   AF-A0AAW3BYB2-F1
#
_cell.length_a   1.000
_cell.length_b   1.000
_cell.length_c   1.000
_cell.angle_alpha   90.00
_cell.angle_beta   90.00
_cell.angle_gamma   90.00
#
_symmetry.space_group_name_H-M   'P 1'
#
loop_
_entity.id
_entity.type
_entity.pdbx_description
1 polymer ?
#
loop_
_entity_poly.entity_id
_entity_poly.type
_entity_poly.pdbx_seq_one_letter_code
_entity_poly.pdbx_strand_id
1 'polypeptide(L)' 'MFDRSKNTELARGQIGFIDFVAGKFFRDIVGSFFHGMQWCVDTVTSNRAKWQDILDGRRVSAVSIGV' A
#
# COMPACT_ATOMS: atom_id res chain seq x y z
N MET A 1 -5.78 9.63 -9.91
CA MET A 1 -6.78 8.98 -9.03
C MET A 1 -8.19 9.09 -9.60
N PHE A 2 -8.68 10.27 -9.96
CA PHE A 2 -10.11 10.47 -10.29
C PHE A 2 -10.49 10.19 -11.75
N ASP A 3 -9.51 10.14 -12.66
CA ASP A 3 -9.76 9.70 -14.03
C ASP A 3 -9.82 8.16 -14.08
N ARG A 4 -11.03 7.61 -14.08
CA ARG A 4 -11.27 6.16 -14.13
C ARG A 4 -10.81 5.54 -15.45
N SER A 5 -10.71 6.32 -16.53
CA SER A 5 -10.29 5.81 -17.85
C SER A 5 -8.81 5.43 -17.90
N LYS A 6 -7.99 5.98 -17.01
CA LYS A 6 -6.53 5.73 -16.98
C LYS A 6 -6.13 4.35 -16.46
N ASN A 7 -7.08 3.53 -16.01
CA ASN A 7 -6.84 2.18 -15.47
C ASN A 7 -5.60 2.12 -14.54
N THR A 8 -5.39 3.18 -13.74
CA THR A 8 -4.23 3.28 -12.88
C THR A 8 -4.22 2.11 -11.91
N GLU A 9 -3.08 1.45 -11.77
CA GLU A 9 -2.98 0.27 -10.92
C GLU A 9 -3.35 0.61 -9.48
N LEU A 10 -4.42 -0.03 -8.99
CA LEU A 10 -4.97 0.18 -7.65
C LEU A 10 -3.87 0.10 -6.58
N ALA A 11 -2.97 -0.87 -6.72
CA ALA A 11 -1.86 -1.10 -5.80
C ALA A 11 -0.90 0.10 -5.70
N ARG A 12 -0.60 0.82 -6.80
CA ARG A 12 0.25 2.03 -6.74
C ARG A 12 -0.43 3.14 -5.96
N GLY A 13 -1.74 3.32 -6.15
CA GLY A 13 -2.52 4.29 -5.40
C GLY A 13 -2.54 3.99 -3.90
N GLN A 14 -2.73 2.71 -3.54
CA GLN A 14 -2.72 2.26 -2.14
C GLN A 14 -1.35 2.43 -1.48
N ILE A 15 -0.26 2.03 -2.15
CA ILE A 15 1.10 2.22 -1.63
C ILE A 15 1.39 3.69 -1.40
N GLY A 16 1.09 4.57 -2.37
CA GLY A 16 1.28 6.01 -2.20
C GLY A 16 0.49 6.58 -1.02
N PHE A 17 -0.77 6.18 -0.86
CA PHE A 17 -1.58 6.61 0.28
C PHE A 17 -1.02 6.12 1.63
N ILE A 18 -0.54 4.89 1.69
CA ILE A 18 0.10 4.35 2.90
C ILE A 18 1.40 5.11 3.21
N ASP A 19 2.26 5.33 2.22
CA ASP A 19 3.58 5.92 2.41
C ASP A 19 3.52 7.39 2.81
N PHE A 20 2.62 8.16 2.19
CA PHE A 20 2.57 9.61 2.38
C PHE A 20 1.51 10.08 3.39
N VAL A 21 0.54 9.23 3.76
CA VAL A 21 -0.56 9.63 4.63
C VAL A 21 -0.77 8.64 5.76
N ALA A 22 -1.39 7.50 5.47
CA ALA A 22 -1.97 6.64 6.51
C ALA A 22 -0.90 5.99 7.38
N GLY A 23 0.22 5.55 6.80
CA GLY A 23 1.29 4.87 7.53
C GLY A 23 1.90 5.76 8.60
N LYS A 24 2.22 7.02 8.26
CA LYS A 24 2.73 7.98 9.24
C LYS A 24 1.66 8.35 10.27
N PHE A 25 0.44 8.62 9.82
CA PHE A 25 -0.66 8.97 10.71
C PHE A 25 -0.87 7.91 11.81
N PHE A 26 -0.98 6.63 11.44
CA PHE A 26 -1.17 5.56 12.42
C PHE A 26 0.05 5.40 13.34
N ARG A 27 1.28 5.46 12.82
CA ARG A 27 2.48 5.39 13.66
C ARG A 27 2.54 6.53 14.68
N ASP A 28 2.21 7.75 14.29
CA ASP A 28 2.27 8.92 15.17
C ASP A 28 1.25 8.82 16.31
N ILE A 29 -0.02 8.57 16.00
CA ILE A 29 -1.08 8.56 17.02
C ILE A 29 -0.99 7.32 17.94
N VAL A 30 -0.61 6.16 17.40
CA VAL A 30 -0.45 4.92 18.18
C VAL A 30 0.82 4.96 19.02
N GLY A 31 1.91 5.50 18.47
CA GLY A 31 3.16 5.67 19.19
C GLY A 31 3.06 6.68 20.34
N SER A 32 2.16 7.67 20.24
CA SER A 32 2.08 8.76 21.21
C SER A 32 0.97 8.59 22.26
N PHE A 33 -0.16 7.95 21.91
CA PHE A 33 -1.34 7.94 22.80
C PHE A 33 -2.17 6.67 22.70
N PHE A 34 -2.50 6.22 21.48
CA PHE A 34 -3.40 5.08 21.27
C PHE A 34 -2.67 3.73 21.19
N HIS A 35 -1.85 3.41 22.20
CA HIS A 35 -0.97 2.25 22.17
C HIS A 35 -1.69 0.90 21.93
N GLY A 36 -2.94 0.77 22.42
CA GLY A 36 -3.78 -0.41 22.19
C GLY A 36 -4.17 -0.65 20.72
N MET A 37 -3.88 0.29 19.83
CA MET A 37 -4.15 0.21 18.39
C MET A 37 -2.91 -0.22 17.58
N GLN A 38 -1.90 -0.82 18.21
CA GLN A 38 -0.72 -1.33 17.51
C GLN A 38 -1.06 -2.23 16.32
N TRP A 39 -2.14 -3.01 16.42
CA TRP A 39 -2.64 -3.86 15.33
C TRP A 39 -2.92 -3.08 14.04
N CYS A 40 -3.30 -1.79 14.11
CA CYS A 40 -3.49 -0.95 12.94
C CYS A 40 -2.16 -0.66 12.22
N VAL A 41 -1.09 -0.40 12.97
CA VAL A 41 0.26 -0.16 12.45
C VAL A 41 0.81 -1.44 11.80
N ASP A 42 0.60 -2.58 12.44
CA ASP A 42 1.05 -3.87 11.92
C ASP A 42 0.28 -4.25 10.65
N THR A 43 -1.03 -4.00 10.65
CA THR A 43 -1.91 -4.28 9.50
C THR A 43 -1.61 -3.37 8.32
N VAL A 44 -1.41 -2.05 8.52
CA VAL A 44 -1.08 -1.15 7.41
C VAL A 44 0.30 -1.49 6.81
N THR A 45 1.24 -1.92 7.64
CA THR A 45 2.57 -2.37 7.20
C THR A 45 2.49 -3.65 6.38
N SER A 46 1.78 -4.67 6.87
CA SER A 46 1.61 -5.93 6.12
C SER A 46 0.80 -5.75 4.84
N ASN A 47 -0.20 -4.87 4.82
CA ASN A 47 -0.96 -4.55 3.62
C ASN A 47 -0.11 -3.83 2.57
N ARG A 48 0.77 -2.91 2.99
CA ARG A 48 1.73 -2.28 2.06
C ARG A 48 2.60 -3.32 1.37
N ALA A 49 3.11 -4.30 2.11
CA ALA A 49 3.92 -5.39 1.55
C ALA A 49 3.11 -6.21 0.53
N LYS A 50 1.89 -6.63 0.88
CA LYS A 50 1.00 -7.35 -0.05
C LYS A 50 0.70 -6.57 -1.33
N TRP A 51 0.50 -5.25 -1.22
CA TRP A 51 0.32 -4.41 -2.41
C TRP A 51 1.57 -4.35 -3.29
N GLN A 52 2.75 -4.36 -2.67
CA GLN A 52 4.01 -4.44 -3.40
C GLN A 52 4.15 -5.80 -4.12
N ASP A 53 3.82 -6.90 -3.45
CA ASP A 53 3.83 -8.24 -4.05
C ASP A 53 2.89 -8.34 -5.26
N ILE A 54 1.70 -7.72 -5.19
CA ILE A 54 0.75 -7.66 -6.32
C ILE A 54 1.35 -6.90 -7.52
N LEU A 55 2.06 -5.80 -7.28
CA LEU A 55 2.73 -5.05 -8.35
C LEU A 55 3.88 -5.82 -8.96
N ASP A 56 4.71 -6.45 -8.13
CA ASP A 56 5.87 -7.19 -8.60
C ASP A 56 5.45 -8.48 -9.32
N GLY A 57 4.43 -9.19 -8.82
CA GLY A 57 3.84 -10.34 -9.51
C GLY A 57 3.24 -9.96 -10.89
N ARG A 58 2.62 -8.79 -11.01
CA ARG A 58 2.17 -8.26 -12.32
C ARG A 58 3.33 -7.95 -13.25
N ARG A 59 4.43 -7.38 -12.74
CA ARG A 59 5.65 -7.13 -13.53
C ARG A 59 6.25 -8.44 -14.03
N VAL A 60 6.36 -9.45 -13.19
CA VAL A 60 6.86 -10.78 -13.58
C VAL A 60 5.97 -11.39 -14.67
N SER A 61 4.64 -11.39 -14.50
CA SER A 61 3.72 -11.90 -15.52
C SER A 61 3.79 -11.11 -16.85
N ALA A 62 4.02 -9.80 -16.80
CA ALA A 62 4.20 -9.00 -18.01
C ALA A 62 5.51 -9.34 -18.75
N VAL A 63 6.60 -9.61 -18.02
CA VAL A 63 7.88 -10.07 -18.60
C VAL A 63 7.74 -11.48 -19.18
N SER A 64 7.02 -12.38 -18.51
CA SER A 64 6.86 -13.77 -18.97
C SER A 64 5.96 -13.92 -20.21
N ILE A 65 5.14 -12.92 -20.54
CA ILE A 65 4.13 -12.98 -21.62
C ILE A 65 4.54 -12.10 -22.83
N GLY A 66 5.55 -11.24 -22.71
CA GLY A 66 5.95 -10.30 -23.77
C GLY A 66 7.43 -10.33 -24.13
N VAL A 67 7.72 -10.90 -25.31
CA VAL A 67 8.97 -10.88 -26.12
C VAL A 67 10.12 -11.77 -25.62
#